data_AF-A0A7X5DTI2-F1
#
_entry.id   AF-A0A7X5DTI2-F1
#
_cell.length_a   1.000
_cell.length_b   1.000
_cell.length_c   1.000
_cell.angle_alpha   90.00
_cell.angle_beta   90.00
_cell.angle_gamma   90.00
#
_symmetry.space_group_name_H-M   'P 1'
#
loop_
_entity.id
_entity.type
_entity.pdbx_description
1 polymer ?
#
loop_
_entity_poly.entity_id
_entity_poly.type
_entity_poly.pdbx_seq_one_letter_code
_entity_poly.pdbx_strand_id
1 'polypeptide(L)' 'MLNDATCFKAVYIVCGYTDLRSGMDRLAALAESQTGNRPYVLDTLYLF' A
#
# COMPACT_ATOMS: atom_id res chain seq x y z
N MET A 1 6.73 -11.82 -14.45
CA MET A 1 7.07 -10.38 -14.29
C MET A 1 5.78 -9.62 -14.03
N LEU A 2 5.82 -8.41 -13.46
CA LEU A 2 4.62 -7.57 -13.25
C LEU A 2 3.74 -7.40 -14.52
N ASN A 3 4.35 -7.59 -15.69
CA ASN A 3 3.68 -7.62 -17.00
C ASN A 3 2.51 -8.62 -17.12
N ASP A 4 2.52 -9.73 -16.37
CA ASP A 4 1.46 -10.76 -16.44
C ASP A 4 0.47 -10.67 -15.26
N ALA A 5 0.61 -9.66 -14.41
CA ALA A 5 -0.23 -9.51 -13.22
C ALA A 5 -1.57 -8.85 -13.59
N THR A 6 -2.56 -9.67 -13.94
CA THR A 6 -3.92 -9.24 -14.29
C THR A 6 -4.86 -9.12 -13.07
N CYS A 7 -4.41 -9.50 -11.88
CA CYS A 7 -5.22 -9.53 -10.67
C CYS A 7 -5.31 -8.19 -9.92
N PHE A 8 -4.47 -7.21 -10.25
CA PHE A 8 -4.47 -5.92 -9.56
C PHE A 8 -5.29 -4.89 -10.33
N LYS A 9 -6.18 -4.18 -9.63
CA LYS A 9 -6.94 -3.04 -10.17
C LYS A 9 -6.07 -1.81 -10.34
N ALA A 10 -5.05 -1.65 -9.50
CA ALA A 10 -4.11 -0.54 -9.55
C ALA A 10 -2.74 -0.95 -9.00
N VAL A 11 -1.70 -0.27 -9.47
CA VAL A 11 -0.32 -0.40 -8.96
C VAL A 11 0.21 0.99 -8.62
N TYR A 12 0.59 1.20 -7.36
CA TYR A 12 1.24 2.42 -6.89
C TYR A 12 2.70 2.13 -6.60
N ILE A 13 3.59 2.98 -7.15
CA ILE A 13 5.03 2.86 -6.98
C ILE A 13 5.56 4.17 -6.41
N VAL A 14 6.13 4.11 -5.21
CA VAL A 14 6.83 5.23 -4.61
C VAL A 14 8.31 5.11 -4.95
N CYS A 15 8.81 6.03 -5.79
CA CYS A 15 10.22 6.03 -6.21
C CYS A 15 11.12 6.79 -5.21
N GLY A 16 10.90 6.61 -3.91
CA GLY A 16 11.65 7.28 -2.85
C GLY A 16 13.01 6.63 -2.58
N TYR A 17 13.99 7.42 -2.13
CA TYR A 17 15.31 6.91 -1.72
C TYR A 17 15.31 6.31 -0.29
N THR A 18 14.23 6.51 0.44
CA THR A 18 14.08 6.10 1.84
C THR A 18 13.01 5.04 1.93
N ASP A 19 13.33 3.94 2.60
CA ASP A 19 12.37 2.87 2.89
C ASP A 19 11.30 3.37 3.88
N LEU A 20 10.25 3.99 3.33
CA LEU A 20 9.10 4.51 4.08
C LEU A 20 8.10 3.41 4.44
N ARG A 21 8.34 2.15 4.07
CA ARG A 21 7.41 1.05 4.27
C ARG A 21 6.98 0.93 5.73
N SER A 22 7.94 0.94 6.64
CA SER A 22 7.67 0.86 8.08
C SER A 22 6.83 2.03 8.62
N GLY A 23 7.00 3.23 8.05
CA GLY A 23 6.23 4.41 8.42
C GLY A 23 4.78 4.34 7.93
N MET A 24 4.60 3.95 6.66
CA MET A 24 3.27 3.82 6.07
C MET A 24 2.49 2.64 6.66
N ASP A 25 3.13 1.50 6.91
CA ASP A 25 2.47 0.37 7.55
C ASP A 25 1.99 0.73 8.96
N ARG A 26 2.80 1.46 9.73
CA ARG A 26 2.40 1.96 11.06
C ARG A 26 1.25 2.97 10.98
N LEU A 27 1.29 3.88 10.01
CA LEU A 27 0.22 4.85 9.83
C LEU A 27 -1.10 4.17 9.44
N ALA A 28 -1.04 3.17 8.55
CA ALA A 28 -2.20 2.39 8.14
C ALA A 28 -2.81 1.63 9.34
N ALA A 29 -1.96 0.97 10.15
CA ALA A 29 -2.41 0.29 11.36
C ALA A 29 -3.05 1.25 12.37
N LEU A 30 -2.48 2.43 12.55
CA LEU A 30 -3.04 3.45 13.43
C LEU A 30 -4.40 3.96 12.92
N ALA A 31 -4.51 4.26 11.62
CA ALA A 31 -5.77 4.70 11.03
C ALA A 31 -6.87 3.62 11.13
N GLU A 32 -6.52 2.35 10.92
CA GLU A 32 -7.44 1.23 11.10
C GLU A 32 -7.89 1.09 12.55
N SER A 33 -6.97 1.23 13.51
CA SER A 33 -7.30 1.17 14.95
C SER A 33 -8.23 2.30 15.42
N GLN A 34 -8.10 3.49 14.85
CA GLN A 34 -8.87 4.67 15.26
C GLN A 34 -10.22 4.79 14.56
N THR A 35 -10.29 4.38 13.29
CA THR A 35 -11.49 4.56 12.47
C THR A 35 -12.28 3.28 12.27
N GLY A 36 -11.69 2.12 12.55
CA GLY A 36 -12.24 0.80 12.22
C GLY A 36 -12.26 0.50 10.71
N ASN A 37 -11.80 1.44 9.87
CA ASN A 37 -11.81 1.31 8.42
C ASN A 37 -10.40 1.00 7.91
N ARG A 38 -10.33 0.16 6.87
CA ARG A 38 -9.08 -0.14 6.18
C ARG A 38 -8.66 1.05 5.33
N PRO A 39 -7.50 1.69 5.57
CA PRO A 39 -7.07 2.90 4.87
C PRO A 39 -6.38 2.58 3.53
N TYR A 40 -6.75 1.48 2.88
CA TYR A 40 -6.15 1.02 1.62
C TYR A 40 -7.21 0.47 0.68
N VAL A 41 -6.96 0.61 -0.62
CA VAL A 41 -7.83 0.08 -1.66
C VAL A 41 -7.53 -1.41 -1.87
N LEU A 42 -8.58 -2.23 -1.88
CA LEU A 42 -8.47 -3.67 -2.18
C LEU A 42 -7.97 -3.89 -3.61
N ASP A 43 -7.37 -5.07 -3.85
CA ASP A 43 -6.82 -5.46 -5.15
C ASP A 43 -5.78 -4.47 -5.72
N THR A 44 -5.11 -3.71 -4.85
CA THR A 44 -4.11 -2.73 -5.24
C THR A 44 -2.74 -3.14 -4.73
N LEU A 45 -1.73 -3.08 -5.60
CA LEU A 45 -0.33 -3.34 -5.25
C LEU A 45 0.38 -2.03 -4.89
N TYR A 46 0.99 -1.96 -3.72
CA TYR A 46 1.81 -0.83 -3.28
C TYR A 46 3.28 -1.26 -3.21
N LEU A 47 4.13 -0.56 -3.94
CA LEU A 47 5.58 -0.76 -3.99
C LEU A 47 6.25 0.50 -3.43
N PHE A 48 7.19 0.30 -2.52
CA PHE A 48 7.90 1.35 -1.77
C PHE A 48 9.40 1.17 -1.91
#